data_AF-A0A370I104-F1
#
_entry.id   AF-A0A370I104-F1
#
_cell.length_a   1.000
_cell.length_b   1.000
_cell.length_c   1.000
_cell.angle_alpha   90.00
_cell.angle_beta   90.00
_cell.angle_gamma   90.00
#
_symmetry.space_group_name_H-M   'P 1'
#
loop_
_entity.id
_entity.type
_entity.pdbx_description
1 polymer ?
#
loop_
_entity_poly.entity_id
_entity_poly.type
_entity_poly.pdbx_seq_one_letter_code
_entity_poly.pdbx_strand_id
1 'polypeptide(L)'
;MTLRERFEPPARPGDSVVYGAPHETADGATVITVAGPSGFLRPGMRPLGIFVVHGEKVTWTEASDSGRIAFIGVLTGLLAAVFATLAVLRRPPWPDIRMTVTETR
;
A
#
# COMPACT_ATOMS: atom_id res chain seq x y z
N MET A 1 -11.11 42.66 6.95
CA MET A 1 -11.12 41.19 7.14
C MET A 1 -12.54 40.70 6.95
N THR A 2 -12.80 39.99 5.86
CA THR A 2 -14.15 39.56 5.50
C THR A 2 -14.34 38.07 5.77
N LEU A 3 -15.58 37.65 6.05
CA LEU A 3 -15.96 36.26 6.35
C LEU A 3 -15.50 35.26 5.26
N ARG A 4 -15.30 35.73 4.02
CA ARG A 4 -14.82 34.92 2.89
C ARG A 4 -13.35 34.49 3.05
N GLU A 5 -12.50 35.33 3.63
CA GLU A 5 -11.08 34.99 3.91
C GLU A 5 -10.95 33.91 5.00
N ARG A 6 -11.97 33.77 5.85
CA ARG A 6 -11.99 32.78 6.95
C ARG A 6 -12.41 31.38 6.50
N PHE A 7 -13.04 31.27 5.33
CA PHE A 7 -13.62 30.04 4.80
C PHE A 7 -13.01 29.64 3.46
N GLU A 8 -11.89 30.25 3.07
CA GLU A 8 -11.13 29.75 1.94
C GLU A 8 -10.61 28.35 2.33
N PRO A 9 -11.15 27.27 1.75
CA PRO A 9 -10.65 25.94 2.07
C PRO A 9 -9.18 25.92 1.66
N PRO A 10 -8.29 25.29 2.47
CA PRO A 10 -6.91 25.13 2.06
C PRO A 10 -6.92 24.54 0.65
N ALA A 11 -6.17 25.16 -0.27
CA ALA A 11 -6.08 24.71 -1.67
C ALA A 11 -6.00 23.18 -1.66
N ARG A 12 -6.91 22.50 -2.39
CA ARG A 12 -6.83 21.05 -2.54
C ARG A 12 -5.38 20.75 -2.84
N PRO A 13 -4.70 19.88 -2.06
CA PRO A 13 -3.36 19.44 -2.43
C PRO A 13 -3.49 18.99 -3.87
N GLY A 14 -2.83 19.70 -4.78
CA GLY A 14 -2.95 19.38 -6.20
C GLY A 14 -2.56 17.92 -6.41
N ASP A 15 -2.89 17.34 -7.55
CA ASP A 15 -2.34 16.03 -7.96
C ASP A 15 -0.79 16.05 -8.11
N SER A 16 -0.15 17.15 -7.73
CA SER A 16 1.28 17.40 -7.74
C SER A 16 1.97 16.99 -6.45
N VAL A 17 3.20 16.51 -6.60
CA VAL A 17 4.16 16.33 -5.50
C VAL A 17 4.44 17.67 -4.82
N VAL A 18 4.52 17.67 -3.49
CA VAL A 18 4.87 18.81 -2.64
C VAL A 18 6.19 18.52 -1.93
N TYR A 19 7.09 19.49 -2.03
CA TYR A 19 8.35 19.50 -1.30
C TYR A 19 8.19 20.35 -0.05
N GLY A 20 8.55 19.81 1.11
CA GLY A 20 8.58 20.54 2.37
C GLY A 20 9.73 21.54 2.43
N ALA A 21 9.69 22.40 3.44
CA ALA A 21 10.78 23.33 3.70
C ALA A 21 12.08 22.55 3.94
N PRO A 22 13.21 22.94 3.31
CA PRO A 22 14.51 22.35 3.61
C PRO A 22 14.87 22.62 5.08
N HIS A 23 15.31 21.58 5.78
CA HIS A 23 15.79 21.66 7.15
C HIS A 23 17.26 21.27 7.22
N GLU A 24 18.11 22.18 7.68
CA GLU A 24 19.52 21.89 7.92
C GLU A 24 19.72 21.23 9.28
N THR A 25 20.53 20.17 9.30
CA THR A 25 20.97 19.47 10.50
C THR A 25 22.32 20.03 10.95
N ALA A 26 22.65 19.91 12.24
CA ALA A 26 23.92 20.39 12.81
C ALA A 26 25.17 19.86 12.08
N ASP A 27 25.06 18.68 11.44
CA ASP A 27 26.13 18.03 10.69
C ASP A 27 26.28 18.55 9.24
N GLY A 28 25.53 19.59 8.86
CA GLY A 28 25.54 20.19 7.52
C GLY A 28 24.70 19.44 6.48
N ALA A 29 23.83 18.53 6.91
CA ALA A 29 22.91 17.81 6.02
C ALA A 29 21.60 18.60 5.84
N THR A 30 21.16 18.75 4.59
CA THR A 30 19.85 19.34 4.24
C THR A 30 18.82 18.24 4.02
N VAL A 31 17.74 18.28 4.80
CA VAL A 31 16.63 17.33 4.75
C VAL A 31 15.44 17.98 4.07
N ILE A 32 14.95 17.38 2.99
CA ILE A 32 13.77 17.85 2.25
C ILE A 32 12.73 16.74 2.27
N THR A 33 11.60 16.99 2.93
CA THR A 33 10.48 16.04 2.97
C THR A 33 9.68 16.12 1.69
N VAL A 34 9.19 14.97 1.21
CA VAL A 34 8.41 14.89 -0.02
C VAL A 34 7.10 14.20 0.28
N ALA A 35 6.01 14.84 -0.10
CA ALA A 35 4.67 14.29 0.02
C ALA A 35 3.93 14.41 -1.31
N GLY A 36 3.00 13.50 -1.57
CA GLY A 36 2.24 13.45 -2.81
C GLY A 36 0.77 13.19 -2.56
N PRO A 37 -0.07 13.30 -3.59
CA PRO A 37 -1.48 12.95 -3.48
C PRO A 37 -1.62 11.50 -3.00
N SER A 38 -2.47 11.29 -2.00
CA SER A 38 -2.83 9.96 -1.55
C SER A 38 -3.77 9.30 -2.59
N GLY A 39 -3.66 7.97 -2.72
CA GLY A 39 -4.42 7.20 -3.70
C GLY A 39 -5.93 7.22 -3.43
N PHE A 40 -6.70 6.71 -4.41
CA PHE A 40 -8.17 6.77 -4.45
C PHE A 40 -8.88 6.38 -3.14
N LEU A 41 -8.30 5.45 -2.36
CA LEU A 41 -8.90 4.95 -1.12
C LEU A 41 -8.74 5.88 0.10
N ARG A 42 -7.90 6.91 0.04
CA ARG A 42 -7.65 7.84 1.16
C ARG A 42 -7.48 9.26 0.65
N PRO A 43 -8.41 10.18 0.94
CA PRO A 43 -8.22 11.59 0.61
C PRO A 43 -7.09 12.20 1.46
N GLY A 44 -6.25 13.06 0.86
CA GLY A 44 -5.18 13.79 1.55
C GLY A 44 -3.81 13.64 0.90
N MET A 45 -2.78 14.02 1.64
CA MET A 45 -1.39 13.98 1.20
C MET A 45 -0.64 12.89 1.96
N ARG A 46 0.09 12.03 1.24
CA ARG A 46 0.87 10.92 1.80
C ARG A 46 2.36 11.27 1.76
N PRO A 47 3.14 10.98 2.82
CA PRO A 47 4.60 11.04 2.74
C PRO A 47 5.10 10.02 1.71
N LEU A 48 5.90 10.49 0.75
CA LEU A 48 6.56 9.67 -0.26
C LEU A 48 7.98 9.28 0.18
N GLY A 49 8.66 10.20 0.85
CA GLY A 49 10.02 9.99 1.32
C GLY A 49 10.71 11.30 1.68
N ILE A 50 12.02 11.20 1.83
CA ILE A 50 12.89 12.29 2.27
C ILE A 50 14.14 12.27 1.40
N PHE A 51 14.51 13.44 0.88
CA PHE A 51 15.85 13.67 0.33
C PHE A 51 16.78 14.17 1.43
N VAL A 52 17.95 13.57 1.53
CA VAL A 52 19.04 14.02 2.40
C VAL A 52 20.20 14.42 1.50
N VAL A 53 20.53 15.71 1.49
CA VAL A 53 21.68 16.26 0.76
C VAL A 53 22.78 16.54 1.76
N HIS A 54 23.97 15.96 1.55
CA HIS A 54 25.14 16.20 2.40
C HIS A 54 26.37 16.37 1.51
N GLY A 55 26.91 17.60 1.45
CA GLY A 55 27.93 17.96 0.48
C GLY A 55 27.45 17.72 -0.95
N GLU A 56 28.20 16.92 -1.72
CA GLU A 56 27.86 16.55 -3.10
C GLU A 56 26.99 15.28 -3.21
N LYS A 57 26.64 14.65 -2.07
CA LYS A 57 25.88 13.41 -2.04
C LYS A 57 24.40 13.68 -1.77
N VAL A 58 23.54 13.12 -2.64
CA VAL A 58 22.09 13.09 -2.44
C VAL A 58 21.65 11.66 -2.17
N THR A 59 20.92 11.46 -1.07
CA THR A 59 20.34 10.15 -0.70
C THR A 59 18.82 10.29 -0.63
N TRP A 60 18.11 9.34 -1.21
CA TRP A 60 16.65 9.25 -1.14
C TRP A 60 16.25 8.12 -0.19
N THR A 61 15.36 8.42 0.75
CA THR A 61 14.78 7.44 1.67
C THR A 61 13.27 7.42 1.49
N GLU A 62 12.74 6.28 1.04
CA GLU A 62 11.31 6.09 0.82
C GLU A 62 10.53 5.99 2.13
N ALA A 63 9.36 6.62 2.17
CA ALA A 63 8.34 6.38 3.19
C ALA A 63 7.44 5.22 2.74
N SER A 64 8.02 4.02 2.66
CA SER A 64 7.31 2.78 2.32
C SER A 64 6.95 1.99 3.58
N ASP A 65 5.72 1.47 3.62
CA ASP A 65 5.25 0.56 4.67
C ASP A 65 5.38 -0.88 4.17
N SER A 66 6.57 -1.45 4.36
CA SER A 66 6.89 -2.83 3.97
C SER A 66 6.00 -3.85 4.68
N GLY A 67 5.57 -3.57 5.91
CA GLY A 67 4.68 -4.45 6.67
C GLY A 67 3.32 -4.57 6.00
N ARG A 68 2.76 -3.44 5.54
CA ARG A 68 1.50 -3.43 4.80
C ARG A 68 1.61 -4.13 3.45
N ILE A 69 2.72 -3.96 2.73
CA ILE A 69 2.96 -4.66 1.46
C ILE A 69 3.01 -6.18 1.68
N ALA A 70 3.80 -6.62 2.67
CA ALA A 70 3.91 -8.03 3.04
C ALA A 70 2.54 -8.61 3.46
N PHE A 71 1.78 -7.87 4.26
CA PHE A 71 0.46 -8.30 4.72
C PHE A 71 -0.53 -8.52 3.57
N ILE A 72 -0.54 -7.63 2.57
CA ILE A 72 -1.39 -7.80 1.36
C ILE A 72 -0.99 -9.08 0.61
N GLY A 73 0.31 -9.33 0.45
CA GLY A 73 0.80 -10.56 -0.18
C GLY A 73 0.36 -11.82 0.57
N VAL A 74 0.56 -11.84 1.88
CA VAL A 74 0.18 -12.97 2.75
C VAL A 74 -1.34 -13.20 2.74
N LEU A 75 -2.15 -12.15 2.86
CA LEU A 75 -3.60 -12.26 2.80
C LEU A 75 -4.09 -12.79 1.44
N THR A 76 -3.50 -12.31 0.35
CA THR A 76 -3.88 -12.75 -0.99
C THR A 76 -3.57 -14.23 -1.19
N GLY A 77 -2.37 -14.68 -0.77
CA GLY A 77 -1.99 -16.08 -0.82
C GLY A 77 -2.85 -16.96 0.08
N LEU A 78 -3.18 -16.49 1.29
CA LEU A 78 -4.06 -17.19 2.21
C LEU A 78 -5.47 -17.36 1.62
N LEU A 79 -6.06 -16.29 1.06
CA LEU A 79 -7.37 -16.35 0.42
C LEU A 79 -7.38 -17.31 -0.77
N ALA A 80 -6.34 -17.28 -1.61
CA ALA A 80 -6.19 -18.22 -2.71
C ALA A 80 -6.16 -19.68 -2.23
N ALA A 81 -5.40 -19.97 -1.17
CA ALA A 81 -5.33 -21.30 -0.57
C ALA A 81 -6.68 -21.74 0.02
N VAL A 82 -7.40 -20.83 0.69
CA VAL A 82 -8.75 -21.09 1.20
C VAL A 82 -9.71 -21.43 0.07
N PHE A 83 -9.72 -20.64 -1.02
CA PHE A 83 -10.58 -20.92 -2.16
C PHE A 83 -10.24 -22.22 -2.87
N ALA A 84 -8.95 -22.53 -3.05
CA ALA A 84 -8.52 -23.80 -3.61
C ALA A 84 -8.98 -24.99 -2.74
N THR A 85 -8.82 -24.89 -1.43
CA THR A 85 -9.27 -25.93 -0.47
C THR A 85 -10.78 -26.10 -0.51
N LEU A 86 -11.53 -24.98 -0.51
CA LEU A 86 -12.99 -25.00 -0.63
C LEU A 86 -13.45 -25.59 -1.97
N ALA A 87 -12.74 -25.31 -3.06
CA ALA A 87 -13.06 -25.88 -4.37
C ALA A 87 -12.91 -27.41 -4.35
N VAL A 88 -11.81 -27.90 -3.77
CA VAL A 88 -11.58 -29.35 -3.59
C VAL A 88 -12.64 -29.98 -2.68
N LEU A 89 -13.04 -29.32 -1.59
CA LEU A 89 -14.09 -29.83 -0.71
C LEU A 89 -15.48 -29.83 -1.37
N ARG A 90 -15.80 -28.81 -2.17
CA ARG A 90 -17.12 -28.66 -2.79
C ARG A 90 -17.31 -29.58 -3.98
N ARG A 91 -16.27 -29.77 -4.79
CA ARG A 91 -16.27 -30.69 -5.94
C ARG A 91 -14.96 -31.45 -5.88
N PRO A 92 -14.91 -32.51 -5.06
CA PRO A 92 -13.73 -33.34 -5.01
C PRO A 92 -13.35 -33.78 -6.42
N PRO A 93 -12.06 -33.70 -6.80
CA PRO A 93 -11.62 -34.01 -8.15
C PRO A 93 -11.62 -35.51 -8.45
N TRP A 94 -11.92 -36.36 -7.46
CA TRP A 94 -11.94 -37.80 -7.66
C TRP A 94 -13.26 -38.27 -8.32
N PRO A 95 -13.17 -39.29 -9.18
CA PRO A 95 -14.33 -39.84 -9.87
C PRO A 95 -15.32 -40.47 -8.88
N ASP A 96 -16.62 -40.34 -9.18
CA ASP A 96 -17.69 -40.95 -8.38
C ASP A 96 -17.54 -42.48 -8.37
N ILE A 97 -17.20 -43.03 -7.21
CA ILE A 97 -17.01 -44.46 -7.03
C ILE A 97 -18.39 -45.11 -6.87
N ARG A 98 -18.83 -45.87 -7.88
CA ARG A 98 -20.01 -46.73 -7.79
C ARG A 98 -19.56 -48.18 -7.61
N MET A 99 -19.81 -48.75 -6.43
CA MET A 99 -19.54 -50.16 -6.16
C MET A 99 -20.77 -50.99 -6.51
N THR A 100 -20.64 -51.89 -7.48
CA THR A 100 -21.69 -52.88 -7.81
C THR A 100 -21.20 -54.24 -7.34
N VAL A 101 -21.87 -54.80 -6.32
CA VAL A 101 -21.59 -56.15 -5.84
C VAL A 101 -22.40 -57.11 -6.71
N THR A 102 -21.72 -57.94 -7.48
CA THR A 102 -22.35 -59.05 -8.20
C THR A 102 -22.19 -60.28 -7.34
N GLU A 103 -23.31 -60.78 -6.81
CA GLU A 103 -23.35 -62.00 -6.01
C GLU A 103 -23.42 -63.20 -6.96
N THR A 104 -22.32 -63.96 -7.05
CA THR A 104 -22.25 -65.16 -7.88
C THR A 104 -22.88 -66.32 -7.12
N ARG A 105 -24.04 -66.79 -7.58
CA ARG A 105 -24.75 -67.97 -7.08
C ARG A 105 -24.35 -69.23 -7.82
#